data_AF-A0A1H4R311-F1
#
_entry.id   AF-A0A1H4R311-F1
#
_cell.length_a   1.000
_cell.length_b   1.000
_cell.length_c   1.000
_cell.angle_alpha   90.00
_cell.angle_beta   90.00
_cell.angle_gamma   90.00
#
_symmetry.space_group_name_H-M   'P 1'
#
loop_
_entity.id
_entity.type
_entity.pdbx_description
1 polymer ?
#
loop_
_entity_poly.entity_id
_entity_poly.type
_entity_poly.pdbx_seq_one_letter_code
_entity_poly.pdbx_strand_id
1 'polypeptide(L)'
;MQTAMQICQDRHDSKLPAEHAEYDEQDAAEVAQVLAMESELVPFFDKRATRSHGHISGFALNASEAMAQAAGHECFDVQLALAVGAGNYELARAIFDKCFMPVLQAEALHMVVNARRAERVVWE
;
A
#
# COMPACT_ATOMS: atom_id res chain seq x y z
N MET A 1 -30.04 14.85 -6.46
CA MET A 1 -29.74 13.48 -6.95
C MET A 1 -28.25 13.44 -7.21
N GLN A 2 -27.47 12.69 -6.43
CA GLN A 2 -26.03 12.57 -6.67
C GLN A 2 -25.78 11.69 -7.90
N THR A 3 -24.80 12.07 -8.72
CA THR A 3 -24.41 11.27 -9.89
C THR A 3 -23.64 10.03 -9.44
N ALA A 4 -23.62 8.97 -10.25
CA ALA A 4 -22.84 7.77 -9.94
C ALA A 4 -21.35 8.08 -9.72
N MET A 5 -20.83 9.08 -10.44
CA MET A 5 -19.47 9.59 -10.28
C MET A 5 -19.27 10.28 -8.92
N GLN A 6 -20.25 11.08 -8.47
CA GLN A 6 -20.25 11.66 -7.13
C GLN A 6 -20.23 10.58 -6.04
N ILE A 7 -21.02 9.51 -6.21
CA ILE A 7 -21.09 8.42 -5.23
C ILE A 7 -19.75 7.67 -5.14
N CYS A 8 -19.07 7.47 -6.28
CA CYS A 8 -17.74 6.86 -6.30
C CYS A 8 -16.69 7.78 -5.67
N GLN A 9 -16.74 9.08 -5.95
CA GLN A 9 -15.84 10.07 -5.37
C GLN A 9 -16.06 10.20 -3.86
N ASP A 10 -17.31 10.32 -3.40
CA ASP A 10 -17.64 10.40 -1.97
C ASP A 10 -17.20 9.13 -1.21
N ARG A 11 -17.30 7.95 -1.85
CA ARG A 11 -16.80 6.67 -1.30
C ARG A 11 -15.28 6.58 -1.27
N HIS A 12 -14.60 7.27 -2.17
CA HIS A 12 -13.15 7.36 -2.20
C HIS A 12 -12.68 8.37 -1.14
N ASP A 13 -13.27 9.56 -1.10
CA ASP A 13 -12.92 10.64 -0.18
C ASP A 13 -13.24 10.31 1.28
N SER A 14 -14.32 9.56 1.54
CA SER A 14 -14.63 9.04 2.88
C SER A 14 -13.69 7.92 3.33
N LYS A 15 -12.92 7.33 2.40
CA LYS A 15 -11.85 6.41 2.76
C LYS A 15 -10.55 7.15 3.04
N LEU A 16 -10.31 8.33 2.44
CA LEU A 16 -9.11 9.14 2.69
C LEU A 16 -9.03 9.55 4.18
N PRO A 17 -7.83 9.54 4.79
CA PRO A 17 -7.71 9.87 6.20
C PRO A 17 -7.93 11.38 6.39
N ALA A 18 -8.40 11.76 7.58
CA ALA A 18 -8.45 13.18 7.95
C ALA A 18 -7.02 13.73 7.99
N GLU A 19 -6.78 14.91 7.42
CA GLU A 19 -5.45 15.50 7.15
C GLU A 19 -4.53 15.71 8.37
N HIS A 20 -4.95 15.31 9.59
CA HIS A 20 -4.23 15.52 10.84
C HIS A 20 -4.35 14.32 11.80
N ALA A 21 -4.11 13.09 11.32
CA ALA A 21 -3.88 11.98 12.24
C ALA A 21 -2.49 12.15 12.87
N GLU A 22 -2.44 12.46 14.16
CA GLU A 22 -1.20 12.37 14.93
C GLU A 22 -0.75 10.91 14.92
N TYR A 23 0.39 10.66 14.28
CA TYR A 23 0.97 9.33 14.11
C TYR A 23 1.64 8.89 15.41
N ASP A 24 1.23 7.74 15.97
CA ASP A 24 1.81 7.17 17.19
C ASP A 24 2.88 6.10 16.86
N GLU A 25 3.80 5.81 17.78
CA GLU A 25 4.78 4.71 17.69
C GLU A 25 4.10 3.36 17.46
N GLN A 26 2.87 3.19 17.97
CA GLN A 26 2.06 2.00 17.73
C GLN A 26 1.70 1.84 16.23
N ASP A 27 1.49 2.94 15.50
CA ASP A 27 1.17 2.89 14.08
C ASP A 27 2.39 2.46 13.24
N ALA A 28 3.59 2.83 13.66
CA ALA A 28 4.83 2.41 12.98
C ALA A 28 5.07 0.90 13.08
N ALA A 29 4.77 0.30 14.24
CA ALA A 29 4.89 -1.15 14.44
C ALA A 29 3.84 -1.92 13.60
N GLU A 30 2.59 -1.44 13.58
CA GLU A 30 1.53 -2.04 12.77
C GLU A 30 1.81 -1.90 11.27
N VAL A 31 2.35 -0.76 10.82
CA VAL A 31 2.80 -0.58 9.43
C VAL A 31 3.91 -1.56 9.07
N ALA A 32 4.90 -1.76 9.94
CA ALA A 32 5.96 -2.74 9.69
C ALA A 32 5.38 -4.17 9.58
N GLN A 33 4.39 -4.51 10.41
CA GLN A 33 3.69 -5.79 10.35
C GLN A 33 2.92 -5.98 9.04
N VAL A 34 2.21 -4.94 8.56
CA VAL A 34 1.55 -4.95 7.25
C VAL A 34 2.55 -5.24 6.14
N LEU A 35 3.66 -4.48 6.10
CA LEU A 35 4.65 -4.62 5.04
C LEU A 35 5.35 -5.98 5.05
N ALA A 36 5.65 -6.52 6.24
CA ALA A 36 6.24 -7.84 6.39
C ALA A 36 5.28 -8.92 5.85
N MET A 37 4.03 -8.90 6.29
CA MET A 37 3.02 -9.87 5.86
C MET A 37 2.74 -9.80 4.35
N GLU A 38 2.58 -8.60 3.80
CA GLU A 38 2.34 -8.41 2.36
C GLU A 38 3.55 -8.76 1.48
N SER A 39 4.76 -8.86 2.07
CA SER A 39 5.96 -9.27 1.33
C SER A 39 6.05 -10.77 1.07
N GLU A 40 5.34 -11.59 1.86
CA GLU A 40 5.41 -13.05 1.79
C GLU A 40 4.53 -13.62 0.67
N LEU A 41 3.57 -12.83 0.17
CA LEU A 41 2.60 -13.30 -0.80
C LEU A 41 2.31 -12.26 -1.88
N VAL A 42 2.19 -12.72 -3.12
CA VAL A 42 1.61 -11.92 -4.22
C VAL A 42 0.25 -12.50 -4.59
N PRO A 43 -0.87 -11.93 -4.10
CA PRO A 43 -2.23 -12.48 -4.26
C PRO A 43 -2.64 -12.75 -5.71
N PHE A 44 -2.04 -12.04 -6.66
CA PHE A 44 -2.29 -12.21 -8.09
C PHE A 44 -1.83 -13.58 -8.61
N PHE A 45 -0.71 -14.12 -8.09
CA PHE A 45 -0.13 -15.38 -8.55
C PHE A 45 -0.69 -16.60 -7.82
N ASP A 46 -1.13 -16.45 -6.56
CA ASP A 46 -1.74 -17.53 -5.80
C ASP A 46 -2.96 -17.07 -4.98
N LYS A 47 -4.13 -17.11 -5.63
CA LYS A 47 -5.43 -16.81 -4.99
C LYS A 47 -5.83 -17.80 -3.88
N ARG A 48 -5.18 -18.96 -3.77
CA ARG A 48 -5.46 -19.93 -2.71
C ARG A 48 -4.61 -19.65 -1.48
N ALA A 49 -3.40 -19.14 -1.66
CA ALA A 49 -2.51 -18.75 -0.57
C ALA A 49 -3.07 -17.63 0.30
N THR A 50 -3.94 -16.77 -0.23
CA THR A 50 -4.67 -15.75 0.56
C THR A 50 -5.67 -16.33 1.56
N ARG A 51 -5.95 -17.63 1.51
CA ARG A 51 -6.80 -18.34 2.50
C ARG A 51 -6.00 -18.87 3.69
N SER A 52 -4.69 -19.02 3.54
CA SER A 52 -3.81 -19.65 4.52
C SER A 52 -2.69 -18.74 5.02
N HIS A 53 -2.52 -17.55 4.43
CA HIS A 53 -1.57 -16.52 4.85
C HIS A 53 -2.33 -15.22 5.12
N GLY A 54 -1.83 -14.42 6.05
CA GLY A 54 -2.37 -13.09 6.30
C GLY A 54 -2.25 -12.21 5.05
N HIS A 55 -3.28 -11.43 4.77
CA HIS A 55 -3.28 -10.45 3.69
C HIS A 55 -4.31 -9.34 3.99
N ILE A 56 -3.97 -8.10 3.65
CA ILE A 56 -4.88 -6.96 3.70
C ILE A 56 -5.50 -6.74 2.32
N SER A 57 -6.76 -7.14 2.21
CA SER A 57 -7.54 -6.97 0.98
C SER A 57 -7.51 -5.53 0.48
N GLY A 58 -7.04 -5.33 -0.76
CA GLY A 58 -6.99 -4.04 -1.43
C GLY A 58 -5.68 -3.27 -1.27
N PHE A 59 -4.77 -3.68 -0.37
CA PHE A 59 -3.48 -2.98 -0.16
C PHE A 59 -2.67 -2.86 -1.44
N ALA A 60 -2.41 -3.97 -2.12
CA ALA A 60 -1.62 -3.98 -3.35
C ALA A 60 -2.24 -3.12 -4.47
N LEU A 61 -3.58 -3.06 -4.54
CA LEU A 61 -4.28 -2.23 -5.53
C LEU A 61 -4.10 -0.75 -5.20
N ASN A 62 -4.39 -0.35 -3.96
CA ASN A 62 -4.26 1.04 -3.52
C ASN A 62 -2.81 1.53 -3.62
N ALA A 63 -1.84 0.71 -3.21
CA ALA A 63 -0.41 1.00 -3.35
C ALA A 63 -0.01 1.21 -4.82
N SER A 64 -0.51 0.38 -5.73
CA SER A 64 -0.24 0.56 -7.16
C SER A 64 -0.83 1.87 -7.70
N GLU A 65 -2.04 2.24 -7.27
CA GLU A 65 -2.68 3.49 -7.68
C GLU A 65 -1.93 4.71 -7.12
N ALA A 66 -1.56 4.68 -5.85
CA ALA A 66 -0.78 5.73 -5.19
C ALA A 66 0.60 5.91 -5.84
N MET A 67 1.28 4.82 -6.18
CA MET A 67 2.55 4.86 -6.93
C MET A 67 2.37 5.51 -8.30
N ALA A 68 1.32 5.16 -9.04
CA ALA A 68 1.03 5.75 -10.34
C ALA A 68 0.78 7.27 -10.26
N GLN A 69 0.14 7.72 -9.18
CA GLN A 69 -0.09 9.15 -8.93
C GLN A 69 1.19 9.90 -8.51
N ALA A 70 2.03 9.28 -7.66
CA ALA A 70 3.28 9.87 -7.18
C ALA A 70 4.37 9.98 -8.27
N ALA A 71 4.35 9.09 -9.26
CA ALA A 71 5.41 8.95 -10.25
C ALA A 71 5.49 10.08 -11.29
N GLY A 72 4.46 10.93 -11.42
CA GLY A 72 4.55 12.25 -12.06
C GLY A 72 5.23 12.35 -13.43
N HIS A 73 5.28 11.27 -14.23
CA HIS A 73 5.88 11.07 -15.57
C HIS A 73 7.14 10.17 -15.67
N GLU A 74 7.78 9.74 -14.58
CA GLU A 74 8.90 8.78 -14.63
C GLU A 74 8.46 7.36 -14.22
N CYS A 75 8.68 6.36 -15.08
CA CYS A 75 8.33 4.96 -14.78
C CYS A 75 9.39 4.29 -13.88
N PHE A 76 9.40 4.65 -12.59
CA PHE A 76 10.32 4.07 -11.59
C PHE A 76 10.15 2.56 -11.43
N ASP A 77 8.96 2.04 -11.72
CA ASP A 77 8.60 0.62 -11.71
C ASP A 77 9.34 -0.14 -12.81
N VAL A 78 9.40 0.44 -14.00
CA VAL A 78 10.19 -0.07 -15.12
C VAL A 78 11.68 -0.02 -14.80
N GLN A 79 12.18 1.06 -14.21
CA GLN A 79 13.59 1.15 -13.82
C GLN A 79 13.97 0.11 -12.76
N LEU A 80 13.11 -0.11 -11.77
CA LEU A 80 13.26 -1.15 -10.76
C LEU A 80 13.31 -2.55 -11.40
N ALA A 81 12.36 -2.87 -12.29
CA ALA A 81 12.30 -4.16 -12.99
C ALA A 81 13.53 -4.40 -13.88
N LEU A 82 14.01 -3.37 -14.59
CA LEU A 82 15.22 -3.44 -15.42
C LEU A 82 16.48 -3.68 -14.57
N ALA A 83 16.60 -2.99 -13.43
CA ALA A 83 17.73 -3.19 -12.51
C ALA A 83 17.77 -4.63 -11.96
N VAL A 84 16.61 -5.18 -11.59
CA VAL A 84 16.47 -6.60 -11.17
C VAL A 84 16.86 -7.55 -12.31
N GLY A 85 16.36 -7.33 -13.52
CA GLY A 85 16.68 -8.17 -14.69
C GLY A 85 18.17 -8.14 -15.08
N ALA A 86 18.86 -7.03 -14.81
CA ALA A 86 20.29 -6.89 -15.01
C ALA A 86 21.13 -7.47 -13.84
N GLY A 87 20.50 -7.97 -12.77
CA GLY A 87 21.18 -8.43 -11.56
C GLY A 87 21.79 -7.30 -10.71
N ASN A 88 21.46 -6.03 -10.98
CA ASN A 88 21.94 -4.88 -10.23
C ASN A 88 21.03 -4.63 -9.02
N TYR A 89 21.14 -5.49 -8.01
CA TYR A 89 20.28 -5.46 -6.83
C TYR A 89 20.53 -4.24 -5.93
N GLU A 90 21.73 -3.65 -5.95
CA GLU A 90 22.03 -2.42 -5.21
C GLU A 90 21.24 -1.24 -5.79
N LEU A 91 21.22 -1.10 -7.12
CA LEU A 91 20.41 -0.07 -7.78
C LEU A 91 18.91 -0.32 -7.57
N ALA A 92 18.47 -1.58 -7.72
CA ALA A 92 17.07 -1.94 -7.46
C ALA A 92 16.65 -1.58 -6.03
N ARG A 93 17.50 -1.89 -5.04
CA ARG A 93 17.30 -1.53 -3.64
C ARG A 93 17.20 -0.03 -3.45
N ALA A 94 18.11 0.75 -4.05
CA ALA A 94 18.11 2.20 -3.94
C ALA A 94 16.85 2.84 -4.53
N ILE A 95 16.37 2.35 -5.69
CA ILE A 95 15.12 2.79 -6.30
C ILE A 95 13.94 2.44 -5.40
N PHE A 96 13.89 1.21 -4.89
CA PHE A 96 12.84 0.74 -4.01
C PHE A 96 12.74 1.57 -2.72
N ASP A 97 13.84 1.72 -2.00
CA ASP A 97 13.89 2.44 -0.73
C ASP A 97 13.54 3.92 -0.91
N LYS A 98 13.96 4.54 -2.03
CA LYS A 98 13.72 5.96 -2.28
C LYS A 98 12.32 6.26 -2.81
N CYS A 99 11.82 5.47 -3.75
CA CYS A 99 10.65 5.82 -4.54
C CYS A 99 9.39 4.99 -4.19
N PHE A 100 9.57 3.78 -3.66
CA PHE A 100 8.45 2.85 -3.40
C PHE A 100 8.13 2.75 -1.92
N MET A 101 9.14 2.62 -1.06
CA MET A 101 8.95 2.43 0.37
C MET A 101 8.10 3.53 1.03
N PRO A 102 8.30 4.84 0.75
CA PRO A 102 7.46 5.88 1.36
C PRO A 102 5.98 5.75 1.00
N VAL A 103 5.69 5.35 -0.24
CA VAL A 103 4.30 5.15 -0.72
C VAL A 103 3.69 3.91 -0.06
N LEU A 104 4.43 2.81 0.01
CA LEU A 104 3.98 1.59 0.69
C LEU A 104 3.68 1.82 2.17
N GLN A 105 4.54 2.57 2.85
CA GLN A 105 4.35 2.94 4.27
C GLN A 105 3.13 3.84 4.45
N ALA A 106 2.94 4.84 3.58
CA ALA A 106 1.79 5.72 3.64
C ALA A 106 0.47 4.98 3.44
N GLU A 107 0.42 4.05 2.48
CA GLU A 107 -0.78 3.22 2.24
C GLU A 107 -1.03 2.19 3.34
N ALA A 108 0.02 1.57 3.88
CA ALA A 108 -0.11 0.66 5.01
C ALA A 108 -0.69 1.40 6.23
N LEU A 109 -0.18 2.60 6.49
CA LEU A 109 -0.64 3.46 7.57
C LEU A 109 -2.10 3.88 7.37
N HIS A 110 -2.43 4.26 6.15
CA HIS A 110 -3.79 4.59 5.75
C HIS A 110 -4.77 3.46 6.06
N MET A 111 -4.41 2.22 5.72
CA MET A 111 -5.24 1.04 5.96
C MET A 111 -5.34 0.68 7.44
N VAL A 112 -4.23 0.77 8.19
CA VAL A 112 -4.21 0.57 9.64
C VAL A 112 -5.19 1.52 10.35
N VAL A 113 -5.08 2.82 10.07
CA VAL A 113 -5.94 3.85 10.67
C VAL A 113 -7.41 3.60 10.33
N ASN A 114 -7.71 3.26 9.08
CA ASN A 114 -9.08 2.99 8.64
C ASN A 114 -9.67 1.72 9.25
N ALA A 115 -8.88 0.65 9.35
CA ALA A 115 -9.30 -0.59 9.98
C ALA A 115 -9.61 -0.38 11.47
N ARG A 116 -8.73 0.34 12.18
CA ARG A 116 -8.93 0.72 13.59
C ARG A 116 -10.20 1.54 13.80
N ARG A 117 -10.44 2.57 12.96
CA ARG A 117 -11.67 3.39 13.00
C ARG A 117 -12.94 2.58 12.75
N ALA A 118 -12.85 1.52 11.96
CA ALA A 118 -13.96 0.64 11.65
C ALA A 118 -14.18 -0.47 12.69
N GLU A 119 -13.45 -0.46 13.82
CA GLU A 119 -13.39 -1.55 14.81
C GLU A 119 -13.06 -2.92 14.19
N ARG A 120 -12.39 -2.90 13.04
CA ARG A 120 -11.82 -4.09 12.40
C ARG A 120 -10.43 -4.20 12.96
N VAL A 121 -10.30 -4.96 14.05
CA VAL A 121 -9.01 -5.28 14.67
C VAL A 121 -8.03 -5.66 13.57
N VAL A 122 -6.91 -4.94 13.47
CA VAL A 122 -5.97 -5.15 12.38
C VAL A 122 -5.18 -6.44 12.63
N TRP A 123 -4.89 -6.80 13.90
CA TRP A 123 -4.11 -7.98 14.26
C TRP A 123 -4.50 -8.55 15.65
N GLU A 124 -4.50 -9.88 15.79
CA GLU A 124 -4.34 -10.62 17.07
C GLU A 124 -2.88 -11.03 17.24
#